data_AF-A0A3B9P587-F1
#
_entry.id   AF-A0A3B9P587-F1
#
_cell.length_a   1.000
_cell.length_b   1.000
_cell.length_c   1.000
_cell.angle_alpha   90.00
_cell.angle_beta   90.00
_cell.angle_gamma   90.00
#
_symmetry.space_group_name_H-M   'P 1'
#
loop_
_entity.id
_entity.type
_entity.pdbx_description
1 polymer ?
#
loop_
_entity_poly.entity_id
_entity_poly.type
_entity_poly.pdbx_seq_one_letter_code
_entity_poly.pdbx_strand_id
1 'polypeptide(L)'
;MDIFELIGNRLANQGFHIDRYDFNRPWGGFFVLAESQAQSFADIYFDGMDVEPLRIGGKLSPKILLVKPEARLSWQYHHRRAETWRV
;
A
#
# COMPACT_ATOMS: atom_id res chain seq x y z
N MET A 1 -16.69 -13.12 -7.03
CA MET A 1 -16.24 -11.80 -6.57
C MET A 1 -14.74 -11.75 -6.79
N ASP A 2 -14.27 -10.74 -7.53
CA ASP A 2 -12.85 -10.57 -7.83
C ASP A 2 -12.08 -10.24 -6.53
N ILE A 3 -10.86 -10.75 -6.38
CA ILE A 3 -10.00 -10.45 -5.21
C ILE A 3 -9.74 -8.95 -5.09
N PHE A 4 -9.63 -8.25 -6.22
CA PHE A 4 -9.45 -6.80 -6.23
C PHE A 4 -10.69 -6.07 -5.70
N GLU A 5 -11.89 -6.50 -6.07
CA GLU A 5 -13.14 -5.95 -5.52
C GLU A 5 -13.27 -6.25 -4.03
N LEU A 6 -12.93 -7.46 -3.59
CA LEU A 6 -12.98 -7.86 -2.18
C LEU A 6 -12.07 -6.96 -1.33
N ILE A 7 -10.83 -6.74 -1.77
CA ILE A 7 -9.87 -5.91 -1.05
C ILE A 7 -10.25 -4.42 -1.14
N GLY A 8 -10.72 -3.95 -2.30
CA GLY A 8 -11.22 -2.58 -2.46
C GLY A 8 -12.37 -2.27 -1.50
N ASN A 9 -13.35 -3.17 -1.40
CA ASN A 9 -14.47 -3.05 -0.47
C ASN A 9 -14.01 -3.10 1.00
N ARG A 10 -13.04 -3.97 1.31
CA ARG A 10 -12.45 -4.02 2.66
C ARG A 10 -11.79 -2.69 3.05
N LEU A 11 -10.99 -2.13 2.14
CA LEU A 11 -10.31 -0.84 2.36
C LEU A 11 -11.32 0.30 2.53
N ALA A 12 -12.37 0.33 1.72
CA ALA A 12 -13.46 1.30 1.85
C ALA A 12 -14.20 1.16 3.20
N ASN A 13 -14.49 -0.07 3.63
CA ASN A 13 -15.13 -0.34 4.93
C ASN A 13 -14.25 0.03 6.12
N GLN A 14 -12.92 0.04 5.96
CA GLN A 14 -11.97 0.56 6.94
C GLN A 14 -11.84 2.09 6.90
N GLY A 15 -12.56 2.76 6.00
CA GLY A 15 -12.55 4.22 5.87
C GLY A 15 -11.40 4.77 5.02
N PHE A 16 -10.66 3.92 4.29
CA PHE A 16 -9.59 4.39 3.43
C PHE A 16 -10.10 4.94 2.10
N HIS A 17 -9.56 6.08 1.69
CA HIS A 17 -9.70 6.62 0.35
C HIS A 17 -8.59 6.06 -0.55
N ILE A 18 -8.98 5.51 -1.70
CA ILE A 18 -8.06 4.97 -2.70
C ILE A 18 -7.76 6.07 -3.71
N ASP A 19 -6.55 6.62 -3.66
CA ASP A 19 -6.07 7.64 -4.61
C ASP A 19 -5.80 7.06 -5.98
N ARG A 20 -5.26 5.83 -6.04
CA ARG A 20 -4.86 5.19 -7.29
C ARG A 20 -4.80 3.67 -7.14
N TYR A 21 -5.13 2.96 -8.20
CA TYR A 21 -4.94 1.51 -8.28
C TYR A 21 -4.48 1.10 -9.68
N ASP A 22 -3.94 -0.10 -9.79
CA ASP A 22 -3.61 -0.75 -11.06
C ASP A 22 -3.60 -2.26 -10.87
N PHE A 23 -4.48 -2.97 -11.57
CA PHE A 23 -4.67 -4.42 -11.46
C PHE A 23 -4.09 -5.20 -12.64
N ASN A 24 -3.53 -4.49 -13.63
CA ASN A 24 -3.05 -5.07 -14.87
C ASN A 24 -1.55 -5.39 -14.82
N ARG A 25 -0.94 -5.41 -13.63
CA ARG A 25 0.49 -5.73 -13.52
C ARG A 25 0.71 -7.22 -13.77
N PRO A 26 1.81 -7.62 -14.43
CA PRO A 26 2.10 -9.03 -14.70
C PRO A 26 2.09 -9.87 -13.42
N TRP A 27 2.57 -9.29 -12.31
CA TRP A 27 2.63 -9.93 -10.99
C TRP A 27 1.37 -9.78 -10.15
N GLY A 28 0.33 -9.05 -10.59
CA GLY A 28 -0.84 -8.75 -9.76
C GLY A 28 -1.28 -7.29 -9.87
N GLY A 29 -1.43 -6.63 -8.74
CA GLY A 29 -1.88 -5.23 -8.71
C GLY A 29 -1.65 -4.54 -7.37
N PHE A 30 -2.07 -3.28 -7.28
CA PHE A 30 -1.93 -2.52 -6.05
C PHE A 30 -3.03 -1.47 -5.86
N PHE A 31 -3.15 -1.01 -4.60
CA PHE A 31 -3.89 0.17 -4.18
C PHE A 31 -2.93 1.15 -3.50
N VAL A 32 -2.96 2.42 -3.92
CA VAL A 32 -2.37 3.56 -3.20
C VAL A 32 -3.51 4.23 -2.44
N LEU A 33 -3.31 4.42 -1.15
CA LEU A 33 -4.27 5.09 -0.28
C LEU A 33 -3.89 6.57 -0.13
N ALA A 34 -4.87 7.38 0.26
CA ALA A 34 -4.66 8.81 0.52
C ALA A 34 -3.50 9.03 1.49
N GLU A 35 -2.55 9.88 1.11
CA GLU A 35 -1.37 10.19 1.92
C GLU A 35 -1.76 10.75 3.30
N SER A 36 -2.84 11.52 3.38
CA SER A 36 -3.37 12.07 4.64
C SER A 36 -3.82 11.00 5.64
N GLN A 37 -4.02 9.75 5.19
CA GLN A 37 -4.42 8.61 6.01
C GLN A 37 -3.24 7.69 6.37
N ALA A 38 -2.00 8.13 6.17
CA ALA A 38 -0.81 7.33 6.44
C ALA A 38 -0.73 6.81 7.89
N GLN A 39 -1.08 7.65 8.88
CA GLN A 39 -1.09 7.19 10.28
C GLN A 39 -2.18 6.14 10.51
N SER A 40 -3.41 6.36 10.06
CA SER A 40 -4.50 5.37 10.17
C SER A 40 -4.15 4.04 9.46
N PHE A 41 -3.41 4.11 8.35
CA PHE A 41 -2.87 2.93 7.68
C PHE A 41 -1.86 2.18 8.57
N ALA A 42 -0.94 2.89 9.22
CA ALA A 42 0.01 2.29 10.15
C ALA A 42 -0.68 1.74 11.40
N ASP A 43 -1.74 2.38 11.89
CA ASP A 43 -2.53 1.88 13.03
C ASP A 43 -3.15 0.52 12.74
N ILE A 44 -3.68 0.33 11.53
CA ILE A 44 -4.33 -0.93 11.13
C ILE A 44 -3.33 -2.00 10.69
N TYR A 45 -2.28 -1.60 9.95
CA TYR A 45 -1.40 -2.54 9.26
C TYR A 45 0.02 -2.59 9.82
N PHE A 46 0.43 -1.71 10.71
CA PHE A 46 1.79 -1.64 11.28
C PHE A 46 1.77 -1.44 12.81
N ASP A 47 0.72 -1.94 13.47
CA ASP A 47 0.58 -1.97 14.93
C ASP A 47 0.73 -0.59 15.60
N GLY A 48 0.25 0.48 14.95
CA GLY A 48 0.29 1.84 15.51
C GLY A 48 1.64 2.55 15.39
N MET A 49 2.52 2.08 14.50
CA MET A 49 3.81 2.73 14.24
C MET A 49 3.62 4.22 13.89
N ASP A 50 4.40 5.08 14.53
CA ASP A 50 4.48 6.51 14.18
C ASP A 50 5.10 6.66 12.78
N VAL A 51 4.36 7.30 11.87
CA VAL A 51 4.78 7.47 10.48
C VAL A 51 5.62 8.70 10.22
N GLU A 52 5.64 9.68 11.13
CA GLU A 52 6.39 10.92 10.92
C GLU A 52 7.90 10.70 10.71
N PRO A 53 8.58 9.82 11.48
CA PRO A 53 9.98 9.50 11.23
C PRO A 53 10.25 8.86 9.86
N LEU A 54 9.24 8.25 9.23
CA LEU A 54 9.36 7.58 7.93
C LEU A 54 9.27 8.58 6.75
N ARG A 55 8.91 9.83 7.01
CA ARG A 55 8.62 10.83 5.99
C ARG A 55 9.92 11.36 5.35
N ILE A 56 10.36 10.72 4.27
CA ILE A 56 11.53 11.15 3.50
C ILE A 56 11.10 12.14 2.42
N GLY A 57 11.61 13.38 2.49
CA GLY A 57 11.29 14.43 1.53
C GLY A 57 9.83 14.89 1.58
N GLY A 58 9.20 14.79 2.75
CA GLY A 58 7.85 15.28 3.00
C GLY A 58 6.71 14.38 2.54
N LYS A 59 7.01 13.20 1.95
CA LYS A 59 5.98 12.34 1.35
C LYS A 59 5.90 10.94 1.94
N LEU A 60 4.68 10.44 2.12
CA LEU A 60 4.37 9.04 2.40
C LEU A 60 3.45 8.47 1.31
N SER A 61 3.55 7.16 1.07
CA SER A 61 2.71 6.48 0.07
C SER A 61 2.23 5.15 0.64
N PRO A 62 1.21 5.16 1.52
CA PRO A 62 0.60 3.93 2.01
C PRO A 62 0.06 3.13 0.83
N LYS A 63 0.46 1.85 0.75
CA LYS A 63 0.17 1.01 -0.41
C LYS A 63 -0.09 -0.44 0.02
N ILE A 64 -1.11 -1.04 -0.57
CA ILE A 64 -1.37 -2.48 -0.52
C ILE A 64 -0.98 -3.09 -1.86
N LEU A 65 -0.12 -4.12 -1.82
CA LEU A 65 0.20 -4.94 -2.97
C LEU A 65 -0.59 -6.25 -2.92
N LEU A 66 -1.14 -6.66 -4.06
CA LEU A 66 -1.73 -7.98 -4.26
C LEU A 66 -0.88 -8.71 -5.28
N VAL A 67 -0.11 -9.69 -4.83
CA VAL A 67 0.80 -10.46 -5.69
C VAL A 67 0.16 -11.81 -6.01
N LYS A 68 0.13 -12.17 -7.30
CA LYS A 68 -0.38 -13.45 -7.78
C LYS A 68 0.49 -14.59 -7.24
N PRO A 69 -0.09 -15.79 -7.05
CA PRO A 69 0.69 -16.99 -6.77
C PRO A 69 1.83 -17.16 -7.78
N GLU A 70 3.00 -17.58 -7.30
CA GLU A 70 4.20 -17.86 -8.11
C GLU A 70 4.76 -16.65 -8.89
N ALA A 71 4.21 -15.46 -8.69
CA ALA A 71 4.73 -14.23 -9.27
C ALA A 71 5.64 -13.48 -8.30
N ARG A 72 6.44 -12.57 -8.86
CA ARG A 72 7.30 -11.66 -8.08
C ARG A 72 7.32 -10.28 -8.70
N LEU A 73 7.55 -9.27 -7.87
CA LEU A 73 7.95 -7.96 -8.35
C LEU A 73 9.35 -8.04 -8.95
N SER A 74 9.61 -7.24 -9.98
CA SER A 74 10.97 -7.04 -10.50
C SER A 74 11.84 -6.38 -9.44
N TRP A 75 13.15 -6.63 -9.48
CA TRP A 75 14.13 -5.96 -8.64
C TRP A 75 14.01 -4.44 -8.75
N GLN A 76 14.02 -3.75 -7.61
CA GLN A 76 14.01 -2.31 -7.53
C GLN A 76 15.08 -1.83 -6.55
N TYR A 77 15.69 -0.71 -6.89
CA TYR A 77 16.61 0.01 -6.03
C TYR A 77 16.21 1.48 -6.02
N HIS A 78 16.19 2.10 -4.84
CA HIS A 78 15.79 3.49 -4.67
C HIS A 78 16.89 4.28 -3.96
N HIS A 79 17.38 5.35 -4.58
CA HIS A 79 18.34 6.27 -3.95
C HIS A 79 17.70 7.20 -2.89
N ARG A 80 16.39 7.45 -2.99
CA ARG A 80 15.69 8.52 -2.24
C ARG A 80 14.42 8.06 -1.52
N ARG A 81 14.22 6.74 -1.41
CA ARG A 81 13.03 6.15 -0.79
C ARG A 81 13.49 5.05 0.16
N ALA A 82 12.93 5.05 1.36
CA ALA A 82 12.90 3.89 2.24
C ALA A 82 11.51 3.25 2.15
N GLU A 83 11.46 1.93 2.28
CA GLU A 83 10.22 1.15 2.23
C GLU A 83 10.17 0.28 3.48
N THR A 84 9.01 0.28 4.16
CA THR A 84 8.72 -0.59 5.30
C THR A 84 7.66 -1.59 4.87
N TRP A 85 7.88 -2.88 5.14
CA TRP A 85 7.08 -3.98 4.60
C TRP A 85 6.48 -4.84 5.72
N ARG A 86 5.23 -5.26 5.51
CA ARG A 86 4.54 -6.30 6.29
C ARG A 86 3.76 -7.19 5.33
N VAL A 87 3.70 -8.50 5.63
CA VAL A 87 2.96 -9.54 4.88
C VAL A 87 1.72 -9.93 5.66
#